data_AF-A0A9W7M296-F1
#
_entry.id   AF-A0A9W7M296-F1
#
_cell.length_a   1.000
_cell.length_b   1.000
_cell.length_c   1.000
_cell.angle_alpha   90.00
_cell.angle_beta   90.00
_cell.angle_gamma   90.00
#
_symmetry.space_group_name_H-M   'P 1'
#
loop_
_entity.id
_entity.type
_entity.pdbx_description
1 polymer ?
#
loop_
_entity_poly.entity_id
_entity_poly.type
_entity_poly.pdbx_seq_one_letter_code
_entity_poly.pdbx_strand_id
1 'polypeptide(L)'
;MVILLFHFFLVSSAAAVGLGPHSTYPDGCKPTSCKRGGPSVRFPFRLKGRQPDHCGYSGFNLTCNNDNHTVLELPRSVKLLVKRIDYKKQRIQVYAEDGCVQNQLQNLTLSLSPFNLSSNLDYYEMPQNMSLFECWDGGESKR
;
A
#
# COMPACT_ATOMS: atom_id res chain seq x y z
N MET A 1 2.15 14.40 65.41
CA MET A 1 1.13 14.36 64.33
C MET A 1 1.51 15.13 63.06
N VAL A 2 2.70 15.72 62.93
CA VAL A 2 3.13 16.44 61.71
C VAL A 2 4.05 15.60 60.80
N ILE A 3 4.79 14.64 61.37
CA ILE A 3 5.75 13.79 60.63
C ILE A 3 5.04 12.72 59.77
N LEU A 4 3.85 12.27 60.17
CA LEU A 4 3.07 11.28 59.40
C LEU A 4 2.41 11.87 58.14
N LEU A 5 2.24 13.19 58.07
CA LEU A 5 1.69 13.87 56.89
C LEU A 5 2.71 13.94 55.75
N PHE A 6 4.01 14.05 56.07
CA PHE A 6 5.08 14.11 55.06
C PHE A 6 5.27 12.77 54.33
N HIS A 7 5.09 11.65 55.03
CA HIS A 7 5.14 10.32 54.42
C HIS A 7 3.93 10.04 53.52
N PHE A 8 2.76 10.61 53.83
CA PHE A 8 1.57 10.46 53.00
C PHE A 8 1.71 11.19 51.65
N PHE A 9 2.43 12.32 51.62
CA PHE A 9 2.71 13.06 50.39
C PHE A 9 3.72 12.39 49.46
N LEU A 10 4.62 11.53 49.97
CA LEU A 10 5.59 10.81 49.14
C LEU A 10 4.97 9.60 48.40
N VAL A 11 3.75 9.20 48.72
CA VAL A 11 3.10 8.00 48.13
C VAL A 11 2.21 8.33 46.92
N SER A 12 1.98 9.61 46.58
CA SER A 12 1.09 9.99 45.47
C SER A 12 1.78 10.83 44.40
N SER A 13 2.59 10.18 43.56
CA SER A 13 2.61 10.49 42.12
C SER A 13 3.40 9.44 41.35
N ALA A 14 2.92 8.20 41.32
CA ALA A 14 3.19 7.34 40.17
C ALA A 14 2.33 7.85 39.01
N ALA A 15 2.74 8.96 38.39
CA ALA A 15 2.28 9.26 37.04
C ALA A 15 2.90 8.17 36.17
N ALA A 16 2.16 7.08 35.96
CA ALA A 16 2.44 6.15 34.88
C ALA A 16 2.30 6.96 33.59
N VAL A 17 3.39 7.58 33.15
CA VAL A 17 3.48 8.14 31.81
C VAL A 17 3.34 6.92 30.92
N GLY A 18 2.14 6.71 30.38
CA GLY A 18 1.85 5.63 29.47
C GLY A 18 2.71 5.79 28.24
N LEU A 19 3.92 5.22 28.26
CA LEU A 19 4.70 4.94 27.07
C LEU A 19 4.00 3.78 26.36
N GLY A 20 2.83 4.08 25.78
CA GLY A 20 2.34 3.29 24.67
C GLY A 20 3.47 3.22 23.63
N PRO A 21 3.60 2.10 22.90
CA PRO A 21 4.68 1.94 21.93
C PRO A 21 4.74 3.16 21.02
N HIS A 22 5.87 3.85 21.05
CA HIS A 22 6.12 4.99 20.18
C HIS A 22 5.94 4.50 18.74
N SER A 23 5.03 5.15 18.01
CA SER A 23 4.80 4.81 16.60
C SER A 23 6.14 4.91 15.88
N THR A 24 6.60 3.81 15.29
CA THR A 24 7.79 3.82 14.41
C THR A 24 7.55 4.61 13.12
N TYR A 25 6.29 4.97 12.88
CA TYR A 25 5.88 5.76 11.74
C TYR A 25 5.64 7.23 12.18
N PRO A 26 6.15 8.23 11.43
CA PRO A 26 5.76 9.64 11.56
C PRO A 26 4.25 9.88 11.73
N ASP A 27 3.89 11.03 12.28
CA ASP A 27 2.50 11.37 12.55
C ASP A 27 1.64 11.41 11.29
N GLY A 28 0.44 10.82 11.36
CA GLY A 28 -0.52 10.76 10.25
C GLY A 28 -0.20 9.76 9.15
N CYS A 29 0.88 8.99 9.33
CA CYS A 29 1.60 8.42 8.21
C CYS A 29 1.61 6.86 8.37
N LYS A 30 1.09 6.37 9.50
CA LYS A 30 0.83 4.96 9.83
C LYS A 30 0.22 4.16 8.66
N PRO A 31 0.55 2.87 8.53
CA PRO A 31 -0.02 2.02 7.49
C PRO A 31 -1.55 2.02 7.51
N THR A 32 -2.16 2.12 6.33
CA THR A 32 -3.62 2.18 6.16
C THR A 32 -4.06 1.35 4.95
N SER A 33 -5.36 1.21 4.70
CA SER A 33 -5.90 0.43 3.57
C SER A 33 -7.25 1.00 3.14
N CYS A 34 -7.66 0.78 1.88
CA CYS A 34 -8.96 1.24 1.39
C CYS A 34 -10.14 0.49 2.03
N LYS A 35 -9.97 -0.82 2.26
CA LYS A 35 -10.92 -1.72 2.95
C LYS A 35 -10.20 -2.69 3.86
N ARG A 36 -10.92 -3.23 4.87
CA ARG A 36 -10.41 -4.33 5.72
C ARG A 36 -10.01 -5.52 4.84
N GLY A 37 -8.81 -6.06 5.05
CA GLY A 37 -8.27 -7.16 4.24
C GLY A 37 -7.71 -6.74 2.87
N GLY A 38 -7.79 -5.46 2.51
CA GLY A 38 -7.10 -4.92 1.34
C GLY A 38 -5.59 -4.78 1.54
N PRO A 39 -4.84 -4.39 0.49
CA PRO A 39 -3.40 -4.18 0.62
C PRO A 39 -3.13 -3.04 1.61
N SER A 40 -2.26 -3.32 2.59
CA SER A 40 -1.77 -2.31 3.52
C SER A 40 -0.80 -1.37 2.79
N VAL A 41 -1.15 -0.08 2.75
CA VAL A 41 -0.39 1.00 2.13
C VAL A 41 0.43 1.73 3.20
N ARG A 42 1.73 1.84 2.93
CA ARG A 42 2.76 2.54 3.69
C ARG A 42 3.90 2.90 2.75
N PHE A 43 4.83 3.69 3.27
CA PHE A 43 6.04 4.13 2.59
C PHE A 43 6.70 2.97 1.81
N PRO A 44 7.12 3.17 0.54
CA PRO A 44 7.20 4.45 -0.19
C PRO A 44 5.88 4.93 -0.81
N PHE A 45 4.82 4.14 -0.69
CA PHE A 45 3.48 4.51 -1.18
C PHE A 45 2.70 5.30 -0.15
N ARG A 46 1.75 6.10 -0.62
CA ARG A 46 0.75 6.73 0.25
C ARG A 46 -0.65 6.64 -0.35
N LEU A 47 -1.68 6.62 0.49
CA LEU A 47 -3.06 6.82 0.08
C LEU A 47 -3.44 8.30 0.07
N LYS A 48 -3.64 8.87 -1.12
CA LYS A 48 -4.11 10.25 -1.28
C LYS A 48 -5.44 10.43 -0.56
N GLY A 49 -5.56 11.51 0.23
CA GLY A 49 -6.76 11.80 1.03
C GLY A 49 -6.86 11.05 2.37
N ARG A 50 -5.97 10.08 2.64
CA ARG A 50 -5.89 9.38 3.94
C ARG A 50 -4.54 9.56 4.64
N GLN A 51 -3.47 9.75 3.88
CA GLN A 51 -2.12 10.02 4.38
C GLN A 51 -1.61 11.37 3.83
N PRO A 52 -0.92 12.17 4.66
CA PRO A 52 -0.21 13.38 4.23
C PRO A 52 0.73 13.16 3.04
N ASP A 53 1.06 14.23 2.33
CA ASP A 53 1.93 14.17 1.15
C ASP A 53 3.34 13.66 1.48
N HIS A 54 3.87 13.96 2.67
CA HIS A 54 5.21 13.52 3.11
C HIS A 54 5.31 12.03 3.43
N CYS A 55 4.21 11.26 3.37
CA CYS A 55 4.19 9.83 3.68
C CYS A 55 4.64 8.91 2.55
N GLY A 56 4.87 9.47 1.36
CA GLY A 56 5.27 8.69 0.19
C GLY A 56 6.11 9.51 -0.77
N TYR A 57 6.72 8.83 -1.73
CA TYR A 57 7.47 9.48 -2.78
C TYR A 57 6.56 10.10 -3.85
N SER A 58 7.08 11.13 -4.54
CA SER A 58 6.43 11.64 -5.74
C SER A 58 6.27 10.53 -6.78
N GLY A 59 5.08 10.39 -7.35
CA GLY A 59 4.75 9.30 -8.27
C GLY A 59 4.32 7.97 -7.61
N PHE A 60 4.33 7.86 -6.27
CA PHE A 60 3.92 6.66 -5.52
C PHE A 60 2.54 6.84 -4.83
N ASN A 61 1.70 7.69 -5.40
CA ASN A 61 0.36 7.92 -4.90
C ASN A 61 -0.57 6.78 -5.30
N LEU A 62 -1.31 6.26 -4.33
CA LEU A 62 -2.43 5.36 -4.53
C LEU A 62 -3.71 6.07 -4.12
N THR A 63 -4.85 5.65 -4.67
CA THR A 63 -6.18 6.16 -4.34
C THR A 63 -7.11 5.03 -3.93
N CYS A 64 -8.24 5.36 -3.33
CA CYS A 64 -9.36 4.43 -3.16
C CYS A 64 -10.43 4.80 -4.17
N ASN A 65 -10.95 3.82 -4.92
CA ASN A 65 -12.14 4.03 -5.75
C ASN A 65 -13.42 3.96 -4.90
N ASN A 66 -14.57 4.11 -5.56
CA ASN A 66 -15.89 4.07 -4.92
C ASN A 66 -16.21 2.69 -4.29
N ASP A 67 -15.65 1.61 -4.83
CA ASP A 67 -15.79 0.24 -4.29
C ASP A 67 -14.77 -0.10 -3.20
N ASN A 68 -14.03 0.91 -2.71
CA ASN A 68 -12.96 0.77 -1.72
C ASN A 68 -11.81 -0.17 -2.16
N HIS A 69 -11.57 -0.29 -3.46
CA HIS A 69 -10.37 -0.89 -4.02
C HIS A 69 -9.23 0.13 -4.06
N THR A 70 -8.02 -0.35 -3.76
CA THR A 70 -6.81 0.45 -3.90
C THR A 70 -6.43 0.52 -5.37
N VAL A 71 -6.21 1.73 -5.88
CA VAL A 71 -5.94 2.00 -7.31
C VAL A 71 -4.55 2.61 -7.47
N LEU A 72 -3.83 2.13 -8.48
CA LEU A 72 -2.64 2.75 -9.04
C LEU A 72 -3.05 3.48 -10.32
N GLU A 73 -2.85 4.80 -10.33
CA GLU A 73 -3.06 5.61 -11.53
C GLU A 73 -1.71 5.96 -12.13
N LEU A 74 -1.44 5.45 -13.34
CA LEU A 74 -0.23 5.77 -14.08
C LEU A 74 -0.41 7.10 -14.82
N PRO A 75 0.58 8.01 -14.81
CA PRO A 75 0.44 9.32 -15.46
C PRO A 75 0.10 9.21 -16.95
N ARG A 76 -1.01 9.84 -17.37
CA ARG A 76 -1.51 9.86 -18.77
C ARG A 76 -1.67 8.45 -19.38
N SER A 77 -1.95 7.47 -18.53
CA SER A 77 -1.94 6.05 -18.88
C SER A 77 -3.18 5.40 -18.23
N VAL A 78 -3.06 4.12 -17.88
CA VAL A 78 -4.17 3.30 -17.37
C VAL A 78 -4.32 3.41 -15.85
N LYS A 79 -5.52 3.09 -15.37
CA LYS A 79 -5.81 2.87 -13.95
C LYS A 79 -5.87 1.38 -13.69
N LEU A 80 -5.15 0.89 -12.69
CA LEU A 80 -5.10 -0.53 -12.36
C LEU A 80 -5.41 -0.73 -10.87
N LEU A 81 -6.15 -1.79 -10.57
CA LEU A 81 -6.45 -2.18 -9.19
C LEU A 81 -5.25 -2.89 -8.58
N VAL A 82 -4.94 -2.59 -7.32
CA VAL A 82 -3.80 -3.17 -6.61
C VAL A 82 -4.22 -4.45 -5.91
N LYS A 83 -3.67 -5.58 -6.35
CA LYS A 83 -3.87 -6.89 -5.71
C LYS A 83 -3.04 -7.04 -4.45
N ARG A 84 -1.74 -6.73 -4.54
CA ARG A 84 -0.78 -6.90 -3.44
C ARG A 84 0.41 -5.95 -3.62
N ILE A 85 0.96 -5.52 -2.49
CA ILE A 85 2.26 -4.82 -2.43
C ILE A 85 3.24 -5.73 -1.70
N ASP A 86 4.32 -6.11 -2.38
CA ASP A 86 5.46 -6.80 -1.77
C ASP A 86 6.54 -5.78 -1.43
N TYR A 87 6.57 -5.37 -0.16
CA TYR A 87 7.54 -4.40 0.34
C TYR A 87 8.97 -4.93 0.39
N LYS A 88 9.17 -6.24 0.51
CA LYS A 88 10.52 -6.83 0.56
C LYS A 88 11.13 -6.88 -0.83
N LYS A 89 10.33 -7.29 -1.83
CA LYS A 89 10.75 -7.36 -3.24
C LYS A 89 10.58 -6.02 -3.99
N GLN A 90 10.02 -5.01 -3.33
CA GLN A 90 9.70 -3.71 -3.93
C GLN A 90 8.81 -3.84 -5.19
N ARG A 91 7.80 -4.72 -5.13
CA ARG A 91 6.88 -4.98 -6.26
C ARG A 91 5.45 -4.62 -5.91
N ILE A 92 4.75 -4.07 -6.89
CA ILE A 92 3.30 -3.89 -6.84
C ILE A 92 2.66 -4.80 -7.88
N GLN A 93 1.72 -5.64 -7.43
CA GLN A 93 0.94 -6.51 -8.30
C GLN A 93 -0.41 -5.85 -8.55
N VAL A 94 -0.74 -5.71 -9.83
CA VAL A 94 -1.92 -4.98 -10.28
C VAL A 94 -2.73 -5.83 -11.26
N TYR A 95 -4.00 -5.50 -11.40
CA TYR A 95 -4.92 -6.12 -12.34
C TYR A 95 -5.88 -5.07 -12.90
N ALA A 96 -6.40 -5.32 -14.10
CA ALA A 96 -7.42 -4.46 -14.70
C ALA A 96 -8.80 -4.81 -14.13
N GLU A 97 -9.70 -3.83 -14.11
CA GLU A 97 -11.05 -3.99 -13.56
C GLU A 97 -11.90 -5.00 -14.34
N ASP A 98 -11.69 -5.07 -15.66
CA ASP A 98 -12.26 -6.08 -16.56
C ASP A 98 -11.59 -7.46 -16.42
N GLY A 99 -10.66 -7.63 -15.48
CA GLY A 99 -9.89 -8.86 -15.29
C GLY A 99 -8.80 -9.10 -16.34
N CYS A 100 -8.64 -8.20 -17.31
CA CYS A 100 -7.78 -8.40 -18.48
C CYS A 100 -6.79 -7.25 -18.69
N VAL A 101 -5.60 -7.36 -18.07
CA VAL A 101 -4.53 -6.35 -18.26
C VAL A 101 -4.10 -6.24 -19.73
N GLN A 102 -4.24 -7.30 -20.52
CA GLN A 102 -3.91 -7.30 -21.95
C GLN A 102 -4.68 -6.23 -22.73
N ASN A 103 -5.96 -6.01 -22.41
CA ASN A 103 -6.80 -4.97 -23.04
C ASN A 103 -6.26 -3.55 -22.78
N GLN A 104 -5.52 -3.38 -21.69
CA GLN A 104 -4.95 -2.11 -21.26
C GLN A 104 -3.57 -1.85 -21.88
N LEU A 105 -2.90 -2.85 -22.47
CA LEU A 105 -1.52 -2.73 -22.97
C LEU A 105 -1.34 -1.65 -24.03
N GLN A 106 -2.33 -1.45 -24.90
CA GLN A 106 -2.27 -0.41 -25.95
C GLN A 106 -2.19 1.00 -25.36
N ASN A 107 -2.77 1.22 -24.18
CA ASN A 107 -2.79 2.50 -23.47
C ASN A 107 -1.75 2.58 -22.35
N LEU A 108 -1.05 1.48 -22.07
CA LEU A 108 -0.08 1.40 -20.99
C LEU A 108 1.20 2.15 -21.36
N THR A 109 1.35 3.34 -20.82
CA THR A 109 2.59 4.12 -20.87
C THR A 109 3.25 4.15 -19.49
N LEU A 110 4.54 3.82 -19.43
CA LEU A 110 5.35 3.83 -18.20
C LEU A 110 6.44 4.91 -18.19
N SER A 111 6.64 5.63 -19.30
CA SER A 111 7.74 6.60 -19.49
C SER A 111 7.78 7.74 -18.48
N LEU A 112 6.65 8.05 -17.83
CA LEU A 112 6.52 9.08 -16.80
C LEU A 112 6.25 8.50 -15.40
N SER A 113 6.35 7.18 -15.25
CA SER A 113 6.09 6.49 -13.99
C SER A 113 7.40 5.97 -13.38
N PRO A 114 7.50 5.88 -12.04
CA PRO A 114 8.66 5.28 -11.39
C PRO A 114 8.64 3.73 -11.44
N PHE A 115 7.71 3.13 -12.19
CA PHE A 115 7.50 1.68 -12.25
C PHE A 115 8.03 1.11 -13.56
N ASN A 116 8.62 -0.07 -13.47
CA ASN A 116 8.98 -0.92 -14.61
C ASN A 116 8.19 -2.22 -14.54
N LEU A 117 7.90 -2.81 -15.71
CA LEU A 117 7.33 -4.15 -15.76
C LEU A 117 8.36 -5.16 -15.28
N SER A 118 8.01 -5.89 -14.24
CA SER A 118 8.78 -7.06 -13.80
C SER A 118 8.33 -8.25 -14.63
N SER A 119 9.22 -8.80 -15.47
CA SER A 119 9.07 -10.16 -15.97
C SER A 119 9.38 -11.16 -14.84
N ASN A 120 8.99 -12.42 -15.00
CA ASN A 120 9.13 -13.50 -14.01
C ASN A 120 10.60 -13.96 -13.79
N LEU A 121 11.59 -13.11 -14.08
CA LEU A 121 13.00 -13.48 -14.18
C LEU A 121 13.75 -13.05 -12.93
N ASP A 122 13.41 -13.67 -11.81
CA ASP A 122 14.02 -13.38 -10.52
C ASP A 122 14.81 -14.59 -9.98
N TYR A 123 15.30 -15.43 -10.89
CA TYR A 123 16.10 -16.59 -10.52
C TYR A 123 17.02 -16.99 -11.69
N TYR A 124 18.21 -16.39 -11.72
CA TYR A 124 19.36 -16.74 -12.58
C TYR A 124 19.17 -16.58 -14.11
N GLU A 125 19.95 -15.65 -14.67
CA GLU A 125 20.27 -15.46 -16.11
C GLU A 125 19.13 -15.26 -17.12
N MET A 126 19.38 -14.36 -18.08
CA MET A 126 18.49 -13.94 -19.17
C MET A 126 17.89 -15.14 -19.94
N PRO A 127 16.58 -15.14 -20.23
CA PRO A 127 16.11 -14.58 -21.50
C PRO A 127 14.89 -13.68 -21.38
N GLN A 128 14.76 -12.78 -22.35
CA GLN A 128 13.77 -11.72 -22.59
C GLN A 128 12.32 -12.21 -22.78
N ASN A 129 11.89 -13.26 -22.06
CA ASN A 129 10.63 -13.92 -22.33
C ASN A 129 9.50 -13.31 -21.49
N MET A 130 8.48 -12.81 -22.18
CA MET A 130 7.21 -12.41 -21.60
C MET A 130 6.20 -13.55 -21.79
N SER A 131 5.59 -14.01 -20.70
CA SER A 131 4.49 -14.96 -20.78
C SER A 131 3.19 -14.22 -21.02
N LEU A 132 2.51 -14.57 -22.11
CA LEU A 132 1.16 -14.09 -22.42
C LEU A 132 0.14 -15.07 -21.83
N PHE A 133 -0.91 -14.54 -21.23
CA PHE A 133 -2.00 -15.33 -20.66
C PHE A 133 -3.31 -14.88 -21.31
N GLU A 134 -4.18 -15.84 -21.63
CA GLU A 134 -5.54 -15.53 -22.07
C GLU A 134 -6.31 -14.87 -20.92
N CYS A 135 -7.11 -13.88 -21.27
CA CYS A 135 -7.97 -13.21 -20.31
C CYS A 135 -9.14 -14.11 -19.94
N TRP A 136 -9.38 -14.23 -18.64
CA TRP A 136 -10.51 -15.00 -18.14
C TRP A 136 -11.77 -14.16 -18.19
N ASP A 137 -12.66 -14.44 -19.14
CA ASP A 137 -14.04 -13.94 -19.11
C ASP A 137 -14.75 -14.72 -17.99
N GLY A 138 -15.23 -14.01 -16.96
CA GLY A 138 -15.86 -14.58 -15.77
C GLY A 138 -17.21 -15.26 -16.03
N GLY A 139 -17.26 -16.23 -16.96
CA GLY A 139 -18.43 -17.05 -17.19
C GLY A 139 -18.76 -17.85 -15.93
N GLU A 140 -19.97 -17.64 -15.41
CA GLU A 140 -20.64 -18.55 -14.48
C GLU A 140 -20.56 -19.98 -15.02
N SER A 141 -19.57 -20.74 -14.57
CA SER A 141 -19.63 -22.19 -14.67
C SER A 141 -20.55 -22.66 -13.54
N LYS A 142 -21.86 -22.65 -13.81
CA LYS A 142 -22.77 -23.56 -13.11
C LYS A 142 -22.36 -24.98 -13.49
N ARG A 143 -21.62 -25.62 -12.60
CA ARG A 143 -21.61 -27.08 -12.46
C ARG A 143 -22.12 -27.44 -11.09
#